data_AF-A0A7J7KXV2-F1
#
_entry.id   AF-A0A7J7KXV2-F1
#
_cell.length_a   1.000
_cell.length_b   1.000
_cell.length_c   1.000
_cell.angle_alpha   90.00
_cell.angle_beta   90.00
_cell.angle_gamma   90.00
#
_symmetry.space_group_name_H-M   'P 1'
#
loop_
_entity.id
_entity.type
_entity.pdbx_description
1 polymer ?
#
loop_
_entity_poly.entity_id
_entity_poly.type
_entity_poly.pdbx_seq_one_letter_code
_entity_poly.pdbx_strand_id
1 'polypeptide(L)'
;MEVSERGRGHICQCLSRIATIRRTSTVTICGDVKKTGFQFVESVESLANGLSQLGLTTGDVVAIAALNRSISFFPALPNVG
;
A
#
# COMPACT_ATOMS: atom_id res chain seq x y z
N MET A 1 15.80 -15.69 3.61
CA MET A 1 14.80 -16.02 4.65
C MET A 1 13.62 -16.60 3.92
N GLU A 2 13.53 -17.93 3.88
CA GLU A 2 12.47 -18.63 3.16
C GLU A 2 11.16 -18.50 3.93
N VAL A 3 10.11 -18.05 3.25
CA VAL A 3 8.73 -18.21 3.73
C VAL A 3 7.98 -18.95 2.65
N SER A 4 7.85 -20.26 2.85
CA SER A 4 6.97 -21.15 2.09
C SER A 4 5.78 -21.51 2.97
N GLU A 5 4.64 -20.87 2.74
CA GLU A 5 3.33 -21.45 3.05
C GLU A 5 2.38 -21.23 1.86
N ARG A 6 2.22 -22.29 1.07
CA ARG A 6 1.18 -22.39 0.03
C ARG A 6 -0.16 -22.60 0.73
N GLY A 7 -1.01 -21.56 0.87
CA GLY A 7 -2.42 -21.79 1.26
C GLY A 7 -3.18 -20.68 1.98
N ARG A 8 -2.53 -19.62 2.45
CA ARG A 8 -3.21 -18.41 2.96
C ARG A 8 -2.73 -17.24 2.12
N GLY A 9 -3.63 -16.56 1.43
CA GLY A 9 -3.26 -15.40 0.62
C GLY A 9 -2.74 -14.30 1.53
N HIS A 10 -1.43 -14.32 1.84
CA HIS A 10 -0.78 -13.23 2.55
C HIS A 10 -1.06 -11.96 1.75
N ILE A 11 -1.41 -10.86 2.43
CA ILE A 11 -1.72 -9.59 1.77
C ILE A 11 -0.63 -9.20 0.76
N CYS A 12 0.63 -9.50 1.07
CA CYS A 12 1.76 -9.35 0.16
C CYS A 12 1.58 -10.08 -1.17
N GLN A 13 1.11 -11.34 -1.17
CA GLN A 13 0.86 -12.10 -2.40
C GLN A 13 -0.25 -11.46 -3.25
N CYS A 14 -1.30 -10.95 -2.60
CA CYS A 14 -2.37 -10.22 -3.28
C CYS A 14 -1.85 -8.91 -3.89
N LEU A 15 -1.04 -8.16 -3.15
CA LEU A 15 -0.39 -6.93 -3.63
C LEU A 15 0.55 -7.22 -4.81
N SER A 16 1.37 -8.27 -4.74
CA SER A 16 2.23 -8.70 -5.86
C SER A 16 1.41 -9.03 -7.11
N ARG A 17 0.26 -9.71 -6.96
CA ARG A 17 -0.65 -9.98 -8.09
C ARG A 17 -1.27 -8.70 -8.66
N ILE A 18 -1.62 -7.73 -7.82
CA ILE A 18 -2.14 -6.43 -8.28
C ILE A 18 -1.05 -5.68 -9.06
N ALA A 19 0.18 -5.65 -8.56
CA ALA A 19 1.31 -4.96 -9.19
C ALA A 19 1.71 -5.57 -10.54
N THR A 20 1.48 -6.87 -10.73
CA THR A 20 1.87 -7.62 -11.93
C THR A 20 0.72 -7.78 -12.91
N ILE A 21 -0.37 -8.42 -12.51
CA ILE A 21 -1.49 -8.78 -13.39
C ILE A 21 -2.39 -7.58 -13.67
N ARG A 22 -2.65 -6.73 -12.66
CA ARG A 22 -3.54 -5.56 -12.78
C ARG A 22 -2.76 -4.24 -12.80
N ARG A 23 -1.50 -4.28 -13.26
CA ARG A 23 -0.54 -3.16 -13.21
C ARG A 23 -1.12 -1.84 -13.68
N THR A 24 -1.79 -1.85 -14.84
CA THR A 24 -2.35 -0.65 -15.49
C THR A 24 -3.85 -0.47 -15.23
N SER A 25 -4.53 -1.48 -14.69
CA SER A 25 -5.95 -1.40 -14.38
C SER A 25 -6.17 -0.44 -13.22
N THR A 26 -7.25 0.36 -13.28
CA THR A 26 -7.67 1.17 -12.13
C THR A 26 -8.14 0.26 -10.99
N VAL A 27 -7.59 0.46 -9.79
CA VAL A 27 -7.93 -0.33 -8.59
C VAL A 27 -8.47 0.51 -7.44
N THR A 28 -8.24 1.83 -7.47
CA THR A 28 -8.79 2.77 -6.49
C THR A 28 -9.40 3.97 -7.22
N ILE A 29 -10.57 4.41 -6.76
CA ILE A 29 -11.26 5.61 -7.23
C ILE A 29 -11.67 6.42 -5.99
N CYS A 30 -11.25 7.68 -5.92
CA CYS A 30 -11.61 8.62 -4.86
C CYS A 30 -11.93 9.98 -5.48
N GLY A 31 -13.22 10.29 -5.63
CA GLY A 31 -13.64 11.41 -6.48
C GLY A 31 -13.11 11.23 -7.90
N ASP A 32 -12.44 12.25 -8.43
CA ASP A 32 -11.83 12.23 -9.76
C ASP A 32 -10.46 11.54 -9.81
N VAL A 33 -9.86 11.25 -8.64
CA VAL A 33 -8.54 10.62 -8.57
C VAL A 33 -8.66 9.12 -8.74
N LYS A 34 -7.92 8.58 -9.71
CA LYS A 34 -7.83 7.15 -10.00
C LYS A 34 -6.39 6.70 -9.84
N LYS A 35 -6.17 5.57 -9.15
CA LYS A 35 -4.85 4.92 -9.07
C LYS A 35 -4.86 3.59 -9.79
N THR A 36 -3.80 3.34 -10.56
CA THR A 36 -3.56 2.03 -11.18
C THR A 36 -3.07 1.01 -10.15
N GLY A 37 -3.10 -0.28 -10.49
CA GLY A 37 -2.56 -1.33 -9.63
C GLY A 37 -1.11 -1.08 -9.22
N PHE A 38 -0.28 -0.58 -10.14
CA PHE A 38 1.10 -0.20 -9.83
C PHE A 38 1.17 0.93 -8.80
N GLN A 39 0.49 2.05 -9.06
CA GLN A 39 0.50 3.22 -8.18
C GLN A 39 -0.06 2.91 -6.79
N PHE A 40 -1.07 2.03 -6.73
CA PHE A 40 -1.64 1.57 -5.47
C PHE A 40 -0.60 0.79 -4.65
N VAL A 41 0.05 -0.21 -5.24
CA VAL A 41 1.03 -1.05 -4.52
C VAL A 41 2.26 -0.25 -4.11
N GLU A 42 2.77 0.60 -4.99
CA GLU A 42 3.87 1.54 -4.68
C GLU A 42 3.53 2.42 -3.48
N SER A 43 2.29 2.91 -3.41
CA SER A 43 1.85 3.72 -2.28
C SER A 43 1.79 2.91 -0.97
N VAL A 44 1.37 1.63 -1.02
CA VAL A 44 1.37 0.73 0.15
C VAL A 44 2.79 0.45 0.63
N GLU A 45 3.72 0.19 -0.28
CA GLU A 45 5.13 -0.05 0.04
C GLU A 45 5.78 1.18 0.67
N SER A 46 5.52 2.37 0.11
CA SER A 46 5.99 3.64 0.66
C SER A 46 5.49 3.88 2.09
N LEU A 47 4.19 3.63 2.33
CA LEU A 47 3.61 3.73 3.67
C LEU A 47 4.24 2.74 4.64
N ALA A 48 4.40 1.47 4.25
CA ALA A 48 5.00 0.44 5.10
C ALA A 48 6.45 0.80 5.49
N ASN A 49 7.23 1.33 4.53
CA ASN A 49 8.57 1.82 4.79
C ASN A 49 8.55 3.03 5.75
N GLY A 50 7.64 3.97 5.56
CA GLY A 50 7.47 5.12 6.46
C GLY A 50 7.10 4.70 7.90
N LEU A 51 6.22 3.72 8.06
CA LEU A 51 5.88 3.14 9.36
C LEU A 51 7.10 2.45 10.00
N SER A 52 7.88 1.71 9.22
CA SER A 52 9.10 1.09 9.72
C SER A 52 10.13 2.12 10.17
N GLN A 53 10.28 3.24 9.43
CA GLN A 53 11.15 4.35 9.81
C GLN A 53 10.69 5.09 11.07
N LEU A 54 9.39 5.09 11.35
CA LEU A 54 8.82 5.58 12.61
C LEU A 54 9.07 4.64 13.80
N GLY A 55 9.70 3.48 13.57
CA GLY A 55 10.06 2.53 14.60
C GLY A 55 8.99 1.46 14.86
N LEU A 56 7.97 1.34 14.01
CA LEU A 56 7.00 0.26 14.14
C LEU A 56 7.62 -1.08 13.79
N THR A 57 7.29 -2.08 14.61
CA THR A 57 7.77 -3.45 14.50
C THR A 57 6.62 -4.45 14.46
N THR A 58 6.92 -5.67 14.03
CA THR A 58 5.94 -6.75 14.00
C THR A 58 5.41 -7.04 15.40
N GLY A 59 4.10 -6.91 15.57
CA GLY A 59 3.43 -7.11 16.86
C GLY A 59 2.86 -5.84 17.47
N ASP A 60 3.26 -4.67 16.97
CA ASP A 60 2.73 -3.39 17.43
C ASP A 60 1.26 -3.21 17.00
N VAL A 61 0.43 -2.74 17.95
CA VAL A 61 -0.98 -2.42 17.70
C VAL A 61 -1.10 -0.94 17.39
N VAL A 62 -1.60 -0.62 16.19
CA VAL A 62 -1.68 0.74 15.66
C VAL A 62 -3.15 1.09 15.39
N ALA A 63 -3.61 2.22 15.93
CA ALA A 63 -4.90 2.78 15.57
C ALA A 63 -4.76 3.60 14.28
N ILE A 64 -5.58 3.28 13.27
CA ILE A 64 -5.66 4.05 12.03
C ILE A 64 -6.92 4.90 12.07
N ALA A 65 -6.76 6.22 12.08
CA ALA A 65 -7.84 7.18 11.91
C ALA A 65 -7.63 7.92 10.59
N ALA A 66 -8.46 7.63 9.60
CA ALA A 66 -8.41 8.28 8.30
C ALA A 66 -9.83 8.58 7.79
N LEU A 67 -9.99 9.71 7.10
CA LEU A 67 -11.22 10.04 6.40
C LEU A 67 -11.29 9.22 5.11
N ASN A 68 -12.42 8.56 4.82
CA ASN A 68 -12.67 7.81 3.58
C ASN A 68 -12.62 8.67 2.29
N ARG A 69 -12.36 9.97 2.40
CA ARG A 69 -12.14 10.91 1.28
C ARG A 69 -10.69 11.34 1.11
N SER A 70 -9.82 10.95 2.05
CA SER A 70 -8.43 11.35 2.07
C SER A 70 -7.60 10.23 1.45
N ILE A 71 -7.27 10.38 0.16
CA ILE A 71 -6.25 9.54 -0.48
C ILE A 71 -4.86 9.74 0.15
N SER A 72 -4.74 10.69 1.09
CA SER A 72 -3.53 11.13 1.79
C SER A 72 -3.03 10.18 2.88
N PHE A 73 -3.73 9.07 3.17
CA PHE A 73 -3.10 7.96 3.92
C PHE A 73 -2.03 7.23 3.08
N PHE A 74 -1.93 7.56 1.80
CA PHE A 74 -0.79 7.24 0.96
C PHE A 74 0.07 8.50 0.81
N PRO A 75 1.29 8.58 1.38
CA PRO A 75 2.08 9.79 1.33
C PRO A 75 2.63 9.96 -0.08
N ALA A 76 1.91 10.69 -0.91
CA ALA A 76 2.49 11.39 -2.04
C ALA A 76 3.05 12.71 -1.48
N LEU A 77 4.34 12.73 -1.17
CA LEU A 77 5.07 14.00 -1.10
C LEU A 77 5.38 14.42 -2.54
N PRO A 78 4.91 15.58 -3.03
CA PRO A 78 5.51 16.18 -4.20
C PRO A 78 6.92 16.65 -3.83
N ASN A 79 7.90 16.29 -4.66
CA ASN A 79 9.25 16.84 -4.63
C ASN A 79 9.17 18.38 -4.52
N VAL A 80 9.75 18.92 -3.46
CA VAL A 80 10.08 20.35 -3.35
C VAL A 80 11.47 20.50 -3.98
N GLY A 81 11.61 21.47 -4.89
CA GLY A 81 12.75 21.63 -5.79
C GLY A 81 14.07 22.07 -5.16
#